data_AF-H3G528-F1
#
_entry.id   AF-H3G528-F1
#
_cell.length_a   1.000
_cell.length_b   1.000
_cell.length_c   1.000
_cell.angle_alpha   90.00
_cell.angle_beta   90.00
_cell.angle_gamma   90.00
#
_symmetry.space_group_name_H-M   'P 1'
#
loop_
_entity.id
_entity.type
_entity.pdbx_description
1 polymer ?
#
loop_
_entity_poly.entity_id
_entity_poly.type
_entity_poly.pdbx_seq_one_letter_code
_entity_poly.pdbx_strand_id
1 'polypeptide(L)'
;PLHGTNFGCMVPPLGSQVYGRAGWHNDVYAIMYAWYFPKGFWDASPFWRHDWSNAVVWIDNPAHKTPKALGLSLSTSENKYGKTYTEEDGFENGKTPNLSRYVPPMEAATLSTGYDSGEFQDLIMWDQLTDAARAALNDQDNFGRTEVPISDDHFPKRLEEAW
;
A
#
# COMPACT_ATOMS: atom_id res chain seq x y z
N PRO A 1 18.92 3.95 12.41
CA PRO A 1 17.62 4.45 12.90
C PRO A 1 17.70 4.82 14.39
N LEU A 2 18.53 5.81 14.74
CA LEU A 2 18.98 6.01 16.14
C LEU A 2 18.35 7.20 16.88
N HIS A 3 17.29 7.82 16.34
CA HIS A 3 16.51 8.81 17.09
C HIS A 3 15.01 8.53 16.95
N GLY A 4 14.36 8.35 18.11
CA GLY A 4 13.06 7.70 18.31
C GLY A 4 11.83 8.54 17.99
N THR A 5 11.75 9.10 16.80
CA THR A 5 10.60 9.87 16.32
C THR A 5 10.45 9.73 14.80
N ASN A 6 9.37 10.29 14.24
CA ASN A 6 9.16 10.49 12.80
C ASN A 6 10.15 11.51 12.15
N PHE A 7 11.09 12.06 12.91
CA PHE A 7 12.11 12.97 12.38
C PHE A 7 12.91 12.34 11.23
N GLY A 8 13.13 13.11 10.18
CA GLY A 8 13.81 12.66 8.96
C GLY A 8 12.95 11.84 7.99
N CYS A 9 11.64 11.72 8.25
CA CYS A 9 10.67 11.14 7.30
C CYS A 9 9.30 11.84 7.35
N MET A 10 9.24 13.11 7.78
CA MET A 10 7.99 13.89 7.81
C MET A 10 7.66 14.54 6.46
N VAL A 11 8.67 15.05 5.75
CA VAL A 11 8.49 15.80 4.50
C VAL A 11 9.49 15.28 3.47
N PRO A 12 9.03 14.71 2.35
CA PRO A 12 9.91 14.38 1.24
C PRO A 12 10.24 15.65 0.44
N PRO A 13 11.52 15.97 0.20
CA PRO A 13 11.91 17.21 -0.47
C PRO A 13 11.49 17.28 -1.96
N LEU A 14 11.19 16.14 -2.57
CA LEU A 14 10.81 16.02 -3.98
C LEU A 14 9.33 15.68 -4.18
N GLY A 15 8.52 15.76 -3.10
CA GLY A 15 7.14 15.27 -3.13
C GLY A 15 7.04 13.78 -2.76
N SER A 16 5.81 13.35 -2.48
CA SER A 16 5.50 11.97 -2.10
C SER A 16 5.11 11.14 -3.32
N GLN A 17 5.08 9.82 -3.18
CA GLN A 17 4.83 8.88 -4.27
C GLN A 17 3.91 7.76 -3.82
N VAL A 18 2.96 7.37 -4.68
CA VAL A 18 2.26 6.11 -4.60
C VAL A 18 2.58 5.27 -5.85
N TYR A 19 2.73 3.96 -5.66
CA TYR A 19 2.96 3.01 -6.74
C TYR A 19 1.70 2.17 -6.97
N GLY A 20 1.36 1.90 -8.23
CA GLY A 20 0.20 1.08 -8.57
C GLY A 20 0.58 -0.19 -9.32
N ARG A 21 -0.06 -1.32 -9.03
CA ARG A 21 0.01 -2.52 -9.88
C ARG A 21 -1.36 -3.18 -9.91
N ALA A 22 -1.80 -3.62 -11.09
CA ALA A 22 -3.13 -4.15 -11.28
C ALA A 22 -3.11 -5.48 -12.05
N GLY A 23 -4.13 -6.30 -11.82
CA GLY A 23 -4.25 -7.60 -12.47
C GLY A 23 -5.54 -8.31 -12.09
N TRP A 24 -5.86 -9.36 -12.84
CA TRP A 24 -6.99 -10.24 -12.53
C TRP A 24 -6.62 -11.26 -11.46
N HIS A 25 -7.56 -11.52 -10.54
CA HIS A 25 -7.44 -12.54 -9.50
C HIS A 25 -8.85 -13.05 -9.16
N ASN A 26 -9.06 -14.37 -9.24
CA ASN A 26 -10.37 -15.01 -9.00
C ASN A 26 -11.55 -14.34 -9.73
N ASP A 27 -11.38 -14.04 -11.02
CA ASP A 27 -12.35 -13.35 -11.88
C ASP A 27 -12.77 -11.92 -11.44
N VAL A 28 -12.02 -11.34 -10.50
CA VAL A 28 -12.16 -9.95 -10.04
C VAL A 28 -10.89 -9.18 -10.40
N TYR A 29 -11.02 -7.89 -10.71
CA TYR A 29 -9.87 -7.06 -11.03
C TYR A 29 -9.35 -6.36 -9.78
N ALA A 30 -8.08 -6.56 -9.48
CA ALA A 30 -7.41 -5.99 -8.32
C ALA A 30 -6.51 -4.82 -8.75
N ILE A 31 -6.54 -3.73 -7.97
CA ILE A 31 -5.62 -2.61 -8.09
C ILE A 31 -4.94 -2.41 -6.74
N MET A 32 -3.66 -2.74 -6.66
CA MET A 32 -2.84 -2.51 -5.48
C MET A 32 -2.17 -1.15 -5.57
N TYR A 33 -2.38 -0.33 -4.54
CA TYR A 33 -1.64 0.90 -4.28
C TYR A 33 -0.66 0.66 -3.15
N ALA A 34 0.61 0.98 -3.35
CA ALA A 34 1.68 0.76 -2.39
C ALA A 34 2.45 2.05 -2.08
N TRP A 35 2.81 2.22 -0.81
CA TRP A 35 3.58 3.35 -0.31
C TRP A 35 4.86 2.84 0.36
N TYR A 36 5.97 3.48 0.01
CA TYR A 36 7.25 3.27 0.68
C TYR A 36 7.44 4.29 1.80
N PHE A 37 7.93 3.81 2.95
CA PHE A 37 8.36 4.64 4.05
C PHE A 37 9.84 4.36 4.38
N PRO A 38 10.66 5.39 4.68
CA PRO A 38 12.08 5.17 4.99
C PRO A 38 12.34 4.29 6.21
N LYS A 39 11.37 4.17 7.11
CA LYS A 39 11.46 3.47 8.40
C LYS A 39 10.13 2.80 8.72
N GLY A 40 10.22 1.62 9.32
CA GLY A 40 9.08 0.95 9.93
C GLY A 40 9.06 1.15 11.43
N PHE A 41 7.86 1.09 11.99
CA PHE A 41 7.59 1.39 13.38
C PHE A 41 6.93 0.20 14.08
N TRP A 42 7.32 -0.03 15.33
CA TRP A 42 6.64 -0.91 16.27
C TRP A 42 6.52 -0.17 17.60
N ASP A 43 5.31 -0.15 18.17
CA ASP A 43 5.03 0.51 19.46
C ASP A 43 5.54 1.97 19.51
N ALA A 44 5.10 2.77 18.52
CA ALA A 44 5.49 4.17 18.30
C ALA A 44 7.01 4.44 18.11
N SER A 45 7.85 3.41 18.06
CA SER A 45 9.30 3.52 17.97
C SER A 45 9.80 3.05 16.59
N PRO A 46 10.75 3.78 15.96
CA PRO A 46 11.40 3.29 14.76
C PRO A 46 12.14 1.98 15.06
N PHE A 47 11.74 0.89 14.39
CA PHE A 47 12.22 -0.45 14.72
C PHE A 47 13.04 -1.09 13.60
N TRP A 48 12.78 -0.74 12.33
CA TRP A 48 13.60 -1.17 11.18
C TRP A 48 13.71 -0.12 10.08
N ARG A 49 14.61 -0.37 9.13
CA ARG A 49 14.80 0.45 7.92
C ARG A 49 13.99 -0.15 6.78
N HIS A 50 13.44 0.73 5.93
CA HIS A 50 12.51 0.41 4.84
C HIS A 50 11.19 -0.10 5.39
N ASP A 51 10.08 0.39 4.86
CA ASP A 51 8.77 -0.13 5.19
C ASP A 51 7.84 0.06 4.01
N TRP A 52 6.89 -0.85 3.89
CA TRP A 52 5.89 -0.83 2.85
C TRP A 52 4.52 -1.02 3.48
N SER A 53 3.54 -0.29 2.96
CA SER A 53 2.13 -0.54 3.22
C SER A 53 1.40 -0.49 1.90
N ASN A 54 0.33 -1.26 1.77
CA ASN A 54 -0.43 -1.32 0.54
C ASN A 54 -1.93 -1.49 0.81
N ALA A 55 -2.73 -1.05 -0.15
CA ALA A 55 -4.16 -1.22 -0.18
C ALA A 55 -4.54 -1.87 -1.52
N VAL A 56 -5.39 -2.90 -1.47
CA VAL A 56 -5.92 -3.55 -2.66
C VAL A 56 -7.38 -3.14 -2.82
N VAL A 57 -7.67 -2.45 -3.91
CA VAL A 57 -9.03 -2.12 -4.34
C VAL A 57 -9.49 -3.20 -5.30
N TRP A 58 -10.60 -3.86 -4.96
CA TRP A 58 -11.23 -4.89 -5.78
C TRP A 58 -12.36 -4.25 -6.58
N ILE A 59 -12.37 -4.44 -7.90
CA ILE A 59 -13.42 -3.93 -8.78
C ILE A 59 -13.97 -5.04 -9.69
N ASP A 60 -15.21 -4.87 -10.13
CA ASP A 60 -15.88 -5.84 -11.01
C ASP A 60 -15.15 -6.04 -12.34
N ASN A 61 -15.00 -4.98 -13.14
CA ASN A 61 -14.35 -5.04 -14.44
C ASN A 61 -13.84 -3.66 -14.87
N PRO A 62 -12.53 -3.48 -15.12
CA PRO A 62 -11.96 -2.20 -15.53
C PRO A 62 -12.46 -1.73 -16.91
N ALA A 63 -13.01 -2.63 -17.74
CA ALA A 63 -13.54 -2.28 -19.05
C ALA A 63 -14.93 -1.62 -18.99
N HIS A 64 -15.60 -1.65 -17.83
CA HIS A 64 -16.86 -0.95 -17.65
C HIS A 64 -16.66 0.57 -17.70
N LYS A 65 -17.63 1.30 -18.25
CA LYS A 65 -17.61 2.78 -18.27
C LYS A 65 -17.53 3.37 -16.85
N THR A 66 -18.15 2.67 -15.90
CA THR A 66 -18.12 2.96 -14.46
C THR A 66 -17.95 1.64 -13.73
N PRO A 67 -16.70 1.19 -13.51
CA PRO A 67 -16.42 0.02 -12.69
C PRO A 67 -16.96 0.22 -11.28
N LYS A 68 -17.40 -0.86 -10.65
CA LYS A 68 -17.90 -0.88 -9.28
C LYS A 68 -16.82 -1.37 -8.34
N ALA A 69 -16.61 -0.65 -7.24
CA ALA A 69 -15.80 -1.17 -6.14
C ALA A 69 -16.55 -2.34 -5.47
N LEU A 70 -15.88 -3.46 -5.30
CA LEU A 70 -16.41 -4.65 -4.63
C LEU A 70 -15.89 -4.76 -3.19
N GLY A 71 -14.69 -4.23 -2.94
CA GLY A 71 -14.11 -4.23 -1.61
C GLY A 71 -12.74 -3.58 -1.55
N LEU A 72 -12.23 -3.47 -0.34
CA LEU A 72 -10.95 -2.86 -0.02
C LEU A 72 -10.23 -3.71 1.03
N SER A 73 -9.00 -4.09 0.76
CA SER A 73 -8.14 -4.83 1.70
C SER A 73 -6.94 -3.96 2.09
N LEU A 74 -6.72 -3.78 3.39
CA LEU A 74 -5.68 -2.89 3.91
C LEU A 74 -4.58 -3.68 4.63
N SER A 75 -3.34 -3.36 4.30
CA SER A 75 -2.19 -4.02 4.90
C SER A 75 -1.75 -3.35 6.21
N THR A 76 -1.11 -4.13 7.07
CA THR A 76 -0.14 -3.61 8.03
C THR A 76 1.22 -3.41 7.35
N SER A 77 2.15 -2.77 8.06
CA SER A 77 3.58 -2.99 7.85
C SER A 77 3.86 -4.49 7.81
N GLU A 78 4.84 -4.90 7.01
CA GLU A 78 5.14 -6.32 6.70
C GLU A 78 4.11 -7.02 5.79
N ASN A 79 3.24 -6.27 5.10
CA ASN A 79 2.31 -6.79 4.09
C ASN A 79 1.30 -7.83 4.61
N LYS A 80 0.91 -7.79 5.88
CA LYS A 80 -0.15 -8.65 6.42
C LYS A 80 -1.50 -8.00 6.23
N TYR A 81 -2.52 -8.78 5.91
CA TYR A 81 -3.90 -8.31 5.80
C TYR A 81 -4.71 -8.81 6.99
N GLY A 82 -5.62 -7.96 7.46
CA GLY A 82 -6.53 -8.31 8.56
C GLY A 82 -7.74 -7.39 8.66
N LYS A 83 -7.81 -6.35 7.81
CA LYS A 83 -8.94 -5.43 7.71
C LYS A 83 -9.41 -5.39 6.27
N THR A 84 -10.64 -5.84 6.06
CA THR A 84 -11.34 -5.79 4.79
C THR A 84 -12.60 -4.94 4.95
N TYR A 85 -12.94 -4.19 3.92
CA TYR A 85 -14.07 -3.25 3.93
C TYR A 85 -14.91 -3.44 2.68
N THR A 86 -16.21 -3.23 2.84
CA THR A 86 -17.17 -3.18 1.73
C THR A 86 -17.11 -1.81 1.04
N GLU A 87 -17.83 -1.67 -0.09
CA GLU A 87 -17.98 -0.37 -0.77
C GLU A 87 -18.50 0.72 0.18
N GLU A 88 -19.50 0.40 1.01
CA GLU A 88 -20.19 1.35 1.89
C GLU A 88 -19.29 1.89 3.00
N ASP A 89 -18.37 1.07 3.50
CA ASP A 89 -17.51 1.39 4.63
C ASP A 89 -16.13 1.93 4.22
N GLY A 90 -15.68 1.57 3.01
CA GLY A 90 -14.31 1.77 2.56
C GLY A 90 -14.07 2.98 1.66
N PHE A 91 -15.13 3.56 1.08
CA PHE A 91 -14.99 4.48 -0.05
C PHE A 91 -15.82 5.76 0.09
N GLU A 92 -15.15 6.90 -0.09
CA GLU A 92 -15.82 8.17 -0.31
C GLU A 92 -16.46 8.20 -1.69
N ASN A 93 -17.75 8.53 -1.73
CA ASN A 93 -18.58 8.58 -2.95
C ASN A 93 -18.53 7.27 -3.78
N GLY A 94 -18.27 6.12 -3.12
CA GLY A 94 -18.19 4.79 -3.75
C GLY A 94 -16.99 4.58 -4.67
N LYS A 95 -15.98 5.47 -4.65
CA LYS A 95 -14.86 5.41 -5.61
C LYS A 95 -13.48 5.58 -5.00
N THR A 96 -13.34 6.47 -4.03
CA THR A 96 -12.03 6.83 -3.50
C THR A 96 -11.90 6.30 -2.08
N PRO A 97 -11.00 5.33 -1.83
CA PRO A 97 -10.77 4.91 -0.46
C PRO A 97 -10.07 6.02 0.31
N ASN A 98 -10.61 6.37 1.48
CA ASN A 98 -9.96 7.29 2.39
C ASN A 98 -9.12 6.49 3.38
N LEU A 99 -7.81 6.67 3.33
CA LEU A 99 -6.85 5.84 4.07
C LEU A 99 -6.11 6.67 5.11
N SER A 100 -6.01 6.11 6.32
CA SER A 100 -5.14 6.60 7.38
C SER A 100 -4.09 5.56 7.72
N ARG A 101 -2.86 6.00 7.99
CA ARG A 101 -1.79 5.15 8.50
C ARG A 101 -1.42 5.59 9.90
N TYR A 102 -1.52 4.68 10.86
CA TYR A 102 -1.15 4.94 12.25
C TYR A 102 -0.38 3.77 12.85
N VAL A 103 0.21 3.97 14.02
CA VAL A 103 0.94 2.94 14.77
C VAL A 103 0.13 2.59 16.02
N PRO A 104 -0.50 1.41 16.09
CA PRO A 104 -1.20 0.97 17.29
C PRO A 104 -0.21 0.65 18.42
N PRO A 105 -0.63 0.71 19.69
CA PRO A 105 0.18 0.22 20.81
C PRO A 105 0.55 -1.25 20.61
N MET A 106 1.81 -1.60 20.88
CA MET A 106 2.34 -2.97 20.79
C MET A 106 2.23 -3.64 19.40
N GLU A 107 1.94 -2.88 18.35
CA GLU A 107 1.79 -3.39 16.99
C GLU A 107 2.64 -2.60 15.99
N ALA A 108 2.79 -3.16 14.79
CA ALA A 108 3.39 -2.46 13.67
C ALA A 108 2.41 -1.45 13.06
N ALA A 109 2.90 -0.51 12.26
CA ALA A 109 2.01 0.46 11.61
C ALA A 109 0.96 -0.24 10.74
N THR A 110 -0.23 0.34 10.63
CA THR A 110 -1.36 -0.26 9.90
C THR A 110 -2.11 0.79 9.10
N LEU A 111 -2.61 0.38 7.94
CA LEU A 111 -3.62 1.14 7.22
C LEU A 111 -5.01 0.84 7.79
N SER A 112 -5.83 1.88 7.89
CA SER A 112 -7.27 1.80 8.14
C SER A 112 -8.00 2.78 7.25
N THR A 113 -9.32 2.66 7.21
CA THR A 113 -10.15 3.75 6.69
C THR A 113 -10.01 4.99 7.60
N GLY A 114 -10.01 6.17 6.99
CA GLY A 114 -10.00 7.46 7.66
C GLY A 114 -11.38 8.12 7.68
N TYR A 115 -11.61 9.01 8.64
CA TYR A 115 -12.81 9.86 8.68
C TYR A 115 -12.60 11.22 7.98
N ASP A 116 -11.37 11.71 7.97
CA ASP A 116 -10.99 12.99 7.36
C ASP A 116 -10.36 12.75 6.00
N SER A 117 -10.70 13.55 4.99
CA SER A 117 -10.13 13.40 3.65
C SER A 117 -8.59 13.46 3.69
N GLY A 118 -7.95 12.42 3.16
CA GLY A 118 -6.50 12.35 3.04
C GLY A 118 -5.93 13.20 1.89
N GLU A 119 -4.64 13.01 1.63
CA GLU A 119 -3.94 13.64 0.52
C GLU A 119 -3.72 12.65 -0.63
N PHE A 120 -3.67 13.16 -1.86
CA PHE A 120 -3.21 12.40 -3.02
C PHE A 120 -1.69 12.53 -3.17
N GLN A 121 -1.07 11.50 -3.73
CA GLN A 121 0.34 11.49 -4.14
C GLN A 121 0.40 11.20 -5.63
N ASP A 122 1.50 11.60 -6.28
CA ASP A 122 1.72 11.26 -7.67
C ASP A 122 1.76 9.74 -7.82
N LEU A 123 1.01 9.21 -8.79
CA LEU A 123 0.89 7.79 -9.05
C LEU A 123 1.82 7.40 -10.21
N ILE A 124 2.58 6.32 -10.02
CA ILE A 124 3.26 5.62 -11.10
C ILE A 124 2.85 4.15 -11.10
N MET A 125 2.33 3.67 -12.23
CA MET A 125 1.97 2.26 -12.38
C MET A 125 3.22 1.42 -12.66
N TRP A 126 3.21 0.16 -12.25
CA TRP A 126 4.30 -0.80 -12.44
C TRP A 126 4.78 -0.84 -13.89
N ASP A 127 3.85 -0.87 -14.83
CA ASP A 127 4.16 -0.94 -16.27
C ASP A 127 4.64 0.40 -16.86
N GLN A 128 4.55 1.49 -16.10
CA GLN A 128 5.11 2.80 -16.46
C GLN A 128 6.54 2.99 -15.94
N LEU A 129 7.00 2.14 -15.02
CA LEU A 129 8.36 2.17 -14.51
C LEU A 129 9.35 1.74 -15.59
N THR A 130 10.55 2.32 -15.55
CA THR A 130 11.67 1.84 -16.37
C THR A 130 12.08 0.43 -15.95
N ASP A 131 12.71 -0.30 -16.86
CA ASP A 131 13.24 -1.64 -16.56
C ASP A 131 14.20 -1.64 -15.38
N ALA A 132 15.04 -0.60 -15.28
CA ALA A 132 15.97 -0.44 -14.15
C ALA A 132 15.23 -0.24 -12.81
N ALA A 133 14.14 0.53 -12.80
CA ALA A 133 13.35 0.74 -11.59
C ALA A 133 12.63 -0.55 -11.18
N ARG A 134 12.06 -1.29 -12.14
CA ARG A 134 11.44 -2.61 -11.86
C ARG A 134 12.47 -3.61 -11.35
N ALA A 135 13.66 -3.68 -11.95
CA ALA A 135 14.74 -4.54 -11.49
C ALA A 135 15.15 -4.22 -10.05
N ALA A 136 15.28 -2.93 -9.69
CA ALA A 136 15.61 -2.52 -8.33
C ALA A 136 14.50 -2.87 -7.31
N LEU A 137 13.22 -2.75 -7.71
CA LEU A 137 12.08 -3.10 -6.85
C LEU A 137 11.88 -4.61 -6.71
N ASN A 138 12.34 -5.41 -7.67
CA ASN A 138 12.32 -6.87 -7.59
C ASN A 138 13.49 -7.44 -6.77
N ASP A 139 14.56 -6.67 -6.58
CA ASP A 139 15.73 -7.09 -5.81
C ASP A 139 15.51 -6.84 -4.30
N GLN A 140 15.29 -7.93 -3.55
CA GLN A 140 15.00 -7.90 -2.12
C GLN A 140 16.14 -7.32 -1.29
N ASP A 141 17.38 -7.40 -1.75
CA ASP A 141 18.55 -6.89 -1.00
C ASP A 141 18.48 -5.36 -0.84
N ASN A 142 17.73 -4.65 -1.70
CA ASN A 142 17.52 -3.21 -1.63
C ASN A 142 16.61 -2.76 -0.47
N PHE A 143 15.79 -3.66 0.08
CA PHE A 143 14.75 -3.32 1.08
C PHE A 143 14.89 -4.07 2.40
N GLY A 144 16.02 -4.75 2.61
CA GLY A 144 16.34 -5.44 3.85
C GLY A 144 15.27 -6.47 4.21
N ARG A 145 14.65 -6.32 5.38
CA ARG A 145 13.63 -7.28 5.87
C ARG A 145 12.24 -7.09 5.27
N THR A 146 11.98 -6.01 4.55
CA THR A 146 10.63 -5.69 4.06
C THR A 146 10.50 -6.05 2.60
N GLU A 147 9.44 -6.77 2.26
CA GLU A 147 9.16 -7.17 0.88
C GLU A 147 8.39 -6.08 0.14
N VAL A 148 8.75 -5.85 -1.12
CA VAL A 148 8.05 -4.90 -1.99
C VAL A 148 6.76 -5.56 -2.49
N PRO A 149 5.57 -5.08 -2.09
CA PRO A 149 4.31 -5.81 -2.33
C PRO A 149 3.93 -5.89 -3.81
N ILE A 150 4.37 -4.93 -4.61
CA ILE A 150 4.10 -4.85 -6.05
C ILE A 150 5.18 -5.47 -6.93
N SER A 151 6.22 -6.08 -6.35
CA SER A 151 7.25 -6.80 -7.11
C SER A 151 6.68 -8.06 -7.77
N ASP A 152 7.36 -8.58 -8.79
CA ASP A 152 6.89 -9.72 -9.58
C ASP A 152 6.63 -10.98 -8.73
N ASP A 153 7.50 -11.26 -7.77
CA ASP A 153 7.40 -12.44 -6.90
C ASP A 153 6.38 -12.32 -5.77
N HIS A 154 6.03 -11.10 -5.38
CA HIS A 154 5.15 -10.84 -4.24
C HIS A 154 3.74 -10.46 -4.67
N PHE A 155 3.55 -9.72 -5.76
CA PHE A 155 2.25 -9.21 -6.16
C PHE A 155 1.14 -10.28 -6.22
N PRO A 156 1.33 -11.44 -6.90
CA PRO A 156 0.31 -12.48 -6.91
C PRO A 156 0.01 -13.06 -5.53
N LYS A 157 1.04 -13.25 -4.69
CA LYS A 157 0.89 -13.79 -3.31
C LYS A 157 0.14 -12.79 -2.42
N ARG A 158 0.44 -11.51 -2.58
CA ARG A 158 -0.22 -10.43 -1.83
C ARG A 158 -1.67 -10.24 -2.25
N LEU A 159 -2.04 -10.55 -3.48
CA LEU A 159 -3.46 -10.61 -3.88
C LEU A 159 -4.19 -11.78 -3.21
N GLU A 160 -3.58 -12.97 -3.18
CA GLU A 160 -4.16 -14.14 -2.50
C GLU A 160 -4.38 -13.90 -1.01
N GLU A 161 -3.40 -13.30 -0.31
CA GLU A 161 -3.53 -12.97 1.11
C GLU A 161 -4.52 -11.83 1.40
N ALA A 162 -4.79 -10.97 0.41
CA ALA A 162 -5.69 -9.84 0.53
C ALA A 162 -7.15 -10.19 0.20
N TRP A 163 -7.39 -11.33 -0.43
CA TRP A 163 -8.70 -11.82 -0.84
C TRP A 163 -9.51 -12.33 0.36
#